data_AF-U6R8U1-F1
#
_entry.id   AF-U6R8U1-F1
#
_cell.length_a   1.000
_cell.length_b   1.000
_cell.length_c   1.000
_cell.angle_alpha   90.00
_cell.angle_beta   90.00
_cell.angle_gamma   90.00
#
_symmetry.space_group_name_H-M   'P 1'
#
loop_
_entity.id
_entity.type
_entity.pdbx_description
1 polymer ?
#
loop_
_entity_poly.entity_id
_entity_poly.type
_entity_poly.pdbx_seq_one_letter_code
_entity_poly.pdbx_strand_id
1 'polypeptide(L)'
;MKTKNLIAVIAAALLSSCMPQKEVAGDVSFSREDFQTTKELSNPQEIAIDSLLNPAGFRVMNDSVLVVVNQPNCEFLLELYSLNTLQPLAQLITKGNGPGEMFSCALGLHSNASDNFYLQDPNSKTCYIVDLKTLLNSRKFVPDEQFRYSSEVLPTSDLCLLDDNRYIGYHMWYLDDKQFSKVDSPIGYYQKGEDSGKGMDDFPFFVASVNGARLFKNPQTQELWTADMHRDAIRIYNDSLKQIRELVGPDHFSPEYTRRQIDAPVAFVTFADECDYHAYTDYYITDKHIYLVYEGNKHFDMKNLSPVEIFKLDFDGNLLCNYKLDRYVYSISINRKEDTLYCASRPSVMEPPVILKYKL
;
A
#
# COMPACT_ATOMS: atom_id res chain seq x y z
N MET A 1 -6.20 72.98 -38.78
CA MET A 1 -5.07 72.61 -37.88
C MET A 1 -5.59 72.67 -36.44
N LYS A 2 -5.65 71.64 -35.61
CA LYS A 2 -5.10 70.29 -35.59
C LYS A 2 -6.14 69.38 -34.90
N THR A 3 -6.38 68.22 -35.48
CA THR A 3 -7.16 67.10 -34.93
C THR A 3 -6.50 66.60 -33.64
N LYS A 4 -7.25 66.39 -32.55
CA LYS A 4 -6.79 65.60 -31.40
C LYS A 4 -7.89 64.66 -30.91
N ASN A 5 -7.79 63.45 -31.43
CA ASN A 5 -8.10 62.12 -30.91
C ASN A 5 -8.85 62.03 -29.57
N LEU A 6 -10.04 61.43 -29.70
CA LEU A 6 -10.83 60.79 -28.65
C LEU A 6 -10.13 59.48 -28.24
N ILE A 7 -9.69 59.35 -26.99
CA ILE A 7 -9.26 58.06 -26.41
C ILE A 7 -10.37 57.61 -25.47
N ALA A 8 -11.13 56.61 -25.90
CA ALA A 8 -12.09 55.90 -25.07
C ALA A 8 -11.32 54.92 -24.17
N VAL A 9 -11.38 55.12 -22.86
CA VAL A 9 -10.86 54.18 -21.86
C VAL A 9 -11.90 53.07 -21.69
N ILE A 10 -11.62 51.90 -22.26
CA ILE A 10 -12.39 50.68 -22.00
C ILE A 10 -11.85 50.11 -20.69
N ALA A 11 -12.61 50.28 -19.60
CA ALA A 11 -12.38 49.56 -18.36
C ALA A 11 -12.89 48.13 -18.52
N ALA A 12 -11.99 47.19 -18.80
CA ALA A 12 -12.30 45.76 -18.75
C ALA A 12 -12.42 45.34 -17.29
N ALA A 13 -13.66 45.15 -16.82
CA ALA A 13 -13.93 44.48 -15.57
C ALA A 13 -13.47 43.02 -15.68
N LEU A 14 -12.33 42.71 -15.07
CA LEU A 14 -11.91 41.35 -14.79
C LEU A 14 -12.91 40.77 -13.79
N LEU A 15 -13.94 40.11 -14.29
CA LEU A 15 -14.75 39.17 -13.53
C LEU A 15 -13.84 37.98 -13.22
N SER A 16 -13.09 38.08 -12.12
CA SER A 16 -12.50 36.95 -11.46
C SER A 16 -13.63 36.04 -11.00
N SER A 17 -13.94 35.04 -11.84
CA SER A 17 -14.67 33.86 -11.42
C SER A 17 -13.84 33.17 -10.33
N CYS A 18 -14.09 33.52 -9.08
CA CYS A 18 -13.74 32.69 -7.94
C CYS A 18 -14.49 31.36 -8.14
N MET A 19 -13.81 30.37 -8.72
CA MET A 19 -14.20 28.99 -8.47
C MET A 19 -14.22 28.83 -6.95
N PRO A 20 -15.29 28.27 -6.36
CA PRO A 20 -15.27 27.96 -4.95
C PRO A 20 -14.09 27.03 -4.71
N GLN A 21 -13.09 27.54 -3.99
CA GLN A 21 -12.02 26.73 -3.45
C GLN A 21 -12.73 25.71 -2.57
N LYS A 22 -12.74 24.44 -3.00
CA LYS A 22 -13.27 23.31 -2.22
C LYS A 22 -12.62 23.45 -0.86
N GLU A 23 -13.39 23.81 0.18
CA GLU A 23 -12.87 23.89 1.53
C GLU A 23 -12.16 22.58 1.81
N VAL A 24 -10.94 22.68 2.36
CA VAL A 24 -10.20 21.52 2.86
C VAL A 24 -11.14 20.86 3.85
N ALA A 25 -11.74 19.74 3.46
CA ALA A 25 -12.63 19.00 4.31
C ALA A 25 -11.79 18.59 5.53
N GLY A 26 -12.10 19.18 6.68
CA GLY A 26 -11.40 18.88 7.93
C GLY A 26 -11.53 17.39 8.29
N ASP A 27 -10.82 17.00 9.34
CA ASP A 27 -10.78 15.61 9.82
C ASP A 27 -12.20 15.04 9.96
N VAL A 28 -12.45 13.93 9.29
CA VAL A 28 -13.72 13.22 9.30
C VAL A 28 -13.57 12.02 10.23
N SER A 29 -14.17 12.11 11.41
CA SER A 29 -14.32 10.96 12.30
C SER A 29 -15.39 10.02 11.75
N PHE A 30 -15.17 8.72 11.80
CA PHE A 30 -16.19 7.72 11.45
C PHE A 30 -16.17 6.52 12.39
N SER A 31 -17.28 5.80 12.41
CA SER A 31 -17.52 4.56 13.14
C SER A 31 -18.02 3.48 12.19
N ARG A 32 -18.19 2.24 12.68
CA ARG A 32 -18.77 1.15 11.89
C ARG A 32 -20.20 1.40 11.43
N GLU A 33 -20.95 2.29 12.11
CA GLU A 33 -22.33 2.64 11.77
C GLU A 33 -22.43 3.59 10.57
N ASP A 34 -21.33 4.25 10.18
CA ASP A 34 -21.30 5.20 9.07
C ASP A 34 -21.18 4.50 7.70
N PHE A 35 -20.94 3.19 7.68
CA PHE A 35 -20.97 2.40 6.44
C PHE A 35 -22.42 2.21 5.95
N GLN A 36 -22.65 2.45 4.66
CA GLN A 36 -24.00 2.25 4.08
C GLN A 36 -24.51 0.82 4.23
N THR A 37 -23.60 -0.16 4.21
CA THR A 37 -23.92 -1.58 4.37
C THR A 37 -22.86 -2.31 5.19
N THR A 38 -23.26 -3.39 5.87
CA THR A 38 -22.35 -4.35 6.50
C THR A 38 -22.70 -5.75 6.01
N LYS A 39 -21.70 -6.56 5.64
CA LYS A 39 -21.87 -7.94 5.20
C LYS A 39 -20.92 -8.88 5.92
N GLU A 40 -21.43 -9.98 6.42
CA GLU A 40 -20.62 -11.07 6.95
C GLU A 40 -20.18 -11.98 5.80
N LEU A 41 -18.87 -12.22 5.67
CA LEU A 41 -18.27 -13.13 4.70
C LEU A 41 -17.79 -14.37 5.42
N SER A 42 -18.47 -15.49 5.17
CA SER A 42 -18.17 -16.79 5.79
C SER A 42 -18.17 -17.90 4.75
N ASN A 43 -17.61 -19.06 5.13
CA ASN A 43 -17.59 -20.26 4.29
C ASN A 43 -16.92 -20.04 2.91
N PRO A 44 -15.66 -19.56 2.87
CA PRO A 44 -14.94 -19.40 1.61
C PRO A 44 -14.74 -20.73 0.91
N GLN A 45 -14.55 -20.66 -0.41
CA GLN A 45 -14.01 -21.79 -1.16
C GLN A 45 -12.48 -21.71 -1.16
N GLU A 46 -11.83 -22.81 -0.79
CA GLU A 46 -10.38 -22.94 -0.90
C GLU A 46 -9.95 -23.22 -2.35
N ILE A 47 -8.82 -22.62 -2.75
CA ILE A 47 -8.13 -22.85 -4.02
C ILE A 47 -6.85 -23.62 -3.69
N ALA A 48 -6.94 -24.95 -3.75
CA ALA A 48 -5.82 -25.84 -3.45
C ALA A 48 -4.85 -25.95 -4.64
N ILE A 49 -3.58 -25.60 -4.43
CA ILE A 49 -2.51 -25.75 -5.42
C ILE A 49 -1.38 -26.55 -4.75
N ASP A 50 -1.26 -27.82 -5.11
CA ASP A 50 -0.37 -28.79 -4.43
C ASP A 50 1.12 -28.41 -4.49
N SER A 51 1.51 -27.65 -5.51
CA SER A 51 2.91 -27.22 -5.70
C SER A 51 3.29 -25.96 -4.93
N LEU A 52 2.37 -25.32 -4.20
CA LEU A 52 2.71 -24.16 -3.35
C LEU A 52 3.45 -24.63 -2.11
N LEU A 53 4.70 -24.18 -1.96
CA LEU A 53 5.55 -24.63 -0.86
C LEU A 53 5.48 -23.69 0.35
N ASN A 54 5.85 -22.42 0.18
CA ASN A 54 5.98 -21.48 1.29
C ASN A 54 5.75 -20.02 0.82
N PRO A 55 4.52 -19.68 0.41
CA PRO A 55 4.22 -18.35 -0.13
C PRO A 55 4.27 -17.29 0.99
N ALA A 56 4.96 -16.19 0.71
CA ALA A 56 4.98 -14.98 1.53
C ALA A 56 3.79 -14.06 1.22
N GLY A 57 3.31 -14.05 -0.02
CA GLY A 57 2.17 -13.26 -0.46
C GLY A 57 1.65 -13.74 -1.80
N PHE A 58 0.43 -13.35 -2.15
CA PHE A 58 -0.12 -13.66 -3.45
C PHE A 58 -1.11 -12.62 -3.94
N ARG A 59 -1.33 -12.58 -5.25
CA ARG A 59 -2.32 -11.71 -5.86
C ARG A 59 -2.97 -12.40 -7.04
N VAL A 60 -4.23 -12.06 -7.30
CA VAL A 60 -4.92 -12.49 -8.50
C VAL A 60 -4.90 -11.38 -9.53
N MET A 61 -4.27 -11.68 -10.66
CA MET A 61 -4.14 -10.79 -11.79
C MET A 61 -5.05 -11.24 -12.94
N ASN A 62 -5.77 -10.30 -13.54
CA ASN A 62 -6.65 -10.53 -14.69
C ASN A 62 -7.64 -11.68 -14.49
N ASP A 63 -8.16 -11.83 -13.26
CA ASP A 63 -9.13 -12.84 -12.85
C ASP A 63 -8.74 -14.31 -13.14
N SER A 64 -7.49 -14.58 -13.54
CA SER A 64 -7.09 -15.88 -14.11
C SER A 64 -5.66 -16.31 -13.78
N VAL A 65 -4.79 -15.39 -13.38
CA VAL A 65 -3.40 -15.70 -13.01
C VAL A 65 -3.22 -15.41 -11.52
N LEU A 66 -2.72 -16.39 -10.79
CA LEU A 66 -2.23 -16.21 -9.43
C LEU A 66 -0.74 -15.88 -9.51
N VAL A 67 -0.37 -14.72 -8.98
CA VAL A 67 1.02 -14.27 -8.80
C VAL A 67 1.40 -14.56 -7.36
N VAL A 68 2.45 -15.34 -7.14
CA VAL A 68 2.88 -15.78 -5.81
C VAL A 68 4.31 -15.32 -5.57
N VAL A 69 4.54 -14.64 -4.46
CA VAL A 69 5.89 -14.39 -3.96
C VAL A 69 6.17 -15.33 -2.80
N ASN A 70 7.31 -16.00 -2.85
CA ASN A 70 7.69 -16.99 -1.86
C ASN A 70 8.66 -16.43 -0.83
N GLN A 71 8.74 -17.12 0.31
CA GLN A 71 9.72 -16.83 1.33
C GLN A 71 11.16 -17.02 0.81
N PRO A 72 12.17 -16.30 1.34
CA PRO A 72 13.56 -16.37 0.86
C PRO A 72 14.30 -17.70 1.02
N ASN A 73 13.63 -18.74 1.52
CA ASN A 73 14.14 -20.11 1.63
C ASN A 73 13.68 -21.01 0.46
N CYS A 74 12.80 -20.53 -0.41
CA CYS A 74 12.40 -21.22 -1.63
C CYS A 74 13.42 -21.05 -2.76
N GLU A 75 13.42 -21.98 -3.72
CA GLU A 75 14.27 -21.90 -4.92
C GLU A 75 13.87 -20.72 -5.82
N PHE A 76 12.56 -20.57 -6.06
CA PHE A 76 11.98 -19.46 -6.83
C PHE A 76 11.25 -18.50 -5.90
N LEU A 77 11.56 -17.22 -5.99
CA LEU A 77 10.94 -16.15 -5.20
C LEU A 77 9.65 -15.63 -5.83
N LEU A 78 9.43 -15.87 -7.12
CA LEU A 78 8.21 -15.50 -7.84
C LEU A 78 7.70 -16.67 -8.66
N GLU A 79 6.45 -17.04 -8.48
CA GLU A 79 5.79 -18.08 -9.25
C GLU A 79 4.45 -17.60 -9.80
N LEU A 80 4.08 -18.07 -10.99
CA LEU A 80 2.81 -17.76 -11.64
C LEU A 80 2.03 -19.06 -11.80
N TYR A 81 0.74 -19.04 -11.46
CA TYR A 81 -0.16 -20.19 -11.62
C TYR A 81 -1.42 -19.79 -12.37
N SER A 82 -1.98 -20.74 -13.12
CA SER A 82 -3.31 -20.59 -13.73
C SER A 82 -4.39 -20.91 -12.70
N LEU A 83 -5.34 -20.01 -12.46
CA LEU A 83 -6.49 -20.29 -11.61
C LEU A 83 -7.49 -21.27 -12.26
N ASN A 84 -7.40 -21.48 -13.58
CA ASN A 84 -8.27 -22.39 -14.30
C ASN A 84 -7.81 -23.85 -14.19
N THR A 85 -6.49 -24.07 -14.23
CA THR A 85 -5.88 -25.41 -14.25
C THR A 85 -5.13 -25.75 -12.97
N LEU A 86 -4.86 -24.75 -12.12
CA LEU A 86 -4.09 -24.87 -10.89
C LEU A 86 -2.66 -25.39 -11.12
N GLN A 87 -2.15 -25.21 -12.34
CA GLN A 87 -0.80 -25.62 -12.74
C GLN A 87 0.15 -24.42 -12.84
N PRO A 88 1.46 -24.62 -12.60
CA PRO A 88 2.47 -23.58 -12.81
C PRO A 88 2.48 -23.09 -14.26
N LEU A 89 2.54 -21.77 -14.43
CA LEU A 89 2.74 -21.07 -15.69
C LEU A 89 4.20 -20.66 -15.86
N ALA A 90 4.84 -20.19 -14.79
CA ALA A 90 6.25 -19.81 -14.75
C ALA A 90 6.79 -19.89 -13.31
N GLN A 91 8.06 -20.21 -13.18
CA GLN A 91 8.82 -20.16 -11.92
C GLN A 91 10.04 -19.28 -12.17
N LEU A 92 10.13 -18.18 -11.43
CA LEU A 92 10.92 -17.01 -11.76
C LEU A 92 11.71 -16.53 -10.53
N ILE A 93 12.81 -15.85 -10.78
CA ILE A 93 13.67 -15.18 -9.79
C ILE A 93 14.24 -16.16 -8.77
N THR A 94 15.51 -16.51 -8.93
CA THR A 94 16.27 -17.23 -7.90
C THR A 94 16.83 -16.27 -6.86
N LYS A 95 17.19 -16.81 -5.70
CA LYS A 95 17.85 -16.02 -4.65
C LYS A 95 19.30 -15.74 -5.02
N GLY A 96 19.70 -14.47 -4.97
CA GLY A 96 21.10 -14.09 -5.16
C GLY A 96 21.29 -12.62 -5.52
N ASN A 97 22.46 -12.34 -6.11
CA ASN A 97 22.94 -11.00 -6.47
C ASN A 97 23.26 -10.86 -7.97
N GLY A 98 23.13 -11.94 -8.73
CA GLY A 98 23.37 -11.97 -10.16
C GLY A 98 22.26 -11.25 -10.94
N PRO A 99 22.48 -11.03 -12.24
CA PRO A 99 21.44 -10.50 -13.12
C PRO A 99 20.17 -11.35 -13.08
N GLY A 100 19.05 -10.73 -12.69
CA GLY A 100 17.75 -11.40 -12.60
C GLY A 100 17.49 -12.18 -11.31
N GLU A 101 18.38 -12.08 -10.32
CA GLU A 101 18.23 -12.62 -8.97
C GLU A 101 17.79 -11.53 -7.99
N MET A 102 17.17 -11.92 -6.87
CA MET A 102 16.82 -11.01 -5.77
C MET A 102 17.16 -11.64 -4.41
N PHE A 103 17.33 -10.83 -3.36
CA PHE A 103 17.47 -11.37 -2.01
C PHE A 103 16.14 -11.74 -1.38
N SER A 104 15.15 -10.90 -1.63
CA SER A 104 13.75 -11.05 -1.23
C SER A 104 12.87 -10.41 -2.30
N CYS A 105 11.64 -10.88 -2.41
CA CYS A 105 10.68 -10.37 -3.38
C CYS A 105 9.40 -9.94 -2.67
N ALA A 106 9.14 -8.63 -2.66
CA ALA A 106 7.88 -8.05 -2.21
C ALA A 106 7.04 -7.67 -3.43
N LEU A 107 5.74 -8.01 -3.39
CA LEU A 107 4.82 -7.84 -4.52
C LEU A 107 3.95 -6.59 -4.35
N GLY A 108 4.15 -5.60 -5.23
CA GLY A 108 3.30 -4.42 -5.38
C GLY A 108 2.31 -4.62 -6.54
N LEU A 109 1.26 -5.40 -6.30
CA LEU A 109 0.17 -5.62 -7.25
C LEU A 109 -1.15 -5.42 -6.50
N HIS A 110 -1.72 -4.23 -6.64
CA HIS A 110 -2.91 -3.80 -5.91
C HIS A 110 -4.05 -3.32 -6.84
N SER A 111 -3.96 -3.62 -8.13
CA SER A 111 -5.00 -3.33 -9.11
C SER A 111 -4.86 -4.24 -10.33
N ASN A 112 -5.97 -4.40 -11.06
CA ASN A 112 -6.04 -5.03 -12.38
C ASN A 112 -6.26 -4.01 -13.52
N ALA A 113 -5.98 -2.72 -13.25
CA ALA A 113 -6.13 -1.65 -14.23
C ALA A 113 -5.13 -1.75 -15.40
N SER A 114 -3.98 -2.38 -15.20
CA SER A 114 -2.97 -2.63 -16.22
C SER A 114 -2.41 -4.05 -16.12
N ASP A 115 -1.66 -4.46 -17.15
CA ASP A 115 -0.91 -5.71 -17.14
C ASP A 115 0.46 -5.58 -16.46
N ASN A 116 0.76 -4.42 -15.86
CA ASN A 116 2.01 -4.13 -15.19
C ASN A 116 1.85 -4.21 -13.67
N PHE A 117 2.87 -4.71 -13.00
CA PHE A 117 2.96 -4.69 -11.55
C PHE A 117 4.40 -4.44 -11.10
N TYR A 118 4.57 -4.23 -9.80
CA TYR A 118 5.86 -3.90 -9.21
C TYR A 118 6.37 -5.04 -8.35
N LEU A 119 7.68 -5.23 -8.40
CA LEU A 119 8.40 -6.02 -7.41
C LEU A 119 9.40 -5.12 -6.70
N GLN A 120 9.57 -5.33 -5.41
CA GLN A 120 10.61 -4.65 -4.64
C GLN A 120 11.53 -5.70 -4.01
N ASP A 121 12.83 -5.45 -4.06
CA ASP A 121 13.79 -6.13 -3.21
C ASP A 121 14.25 -5.16 -2.12
N PRO A 122 13.62 -5.22 -0.92
CA PRO A 122 13.97 -4.39 0.23
C PRO A 122 15.46 -4.36 0.59
N ASN A 123 16.19 -5.46 0.36
CA ASN A 123 17.60 -5.55 0.76
C ASN A 123 18.49 -4.75 -0.18
N SER A 124 18.27 -4.87 -1.49
CA SER A 124 19.02 -4.13 -2.51
C SER A 124 18.45 -2.73 -2.77
N LYS A 125 17.27 -2.43 -2.22
CA LYS A 125 16.49 -1.21 -2.44
C LYS A 125 16.18 -1.00 -3.93
N THR A 126 15.83 -2.08 -4.61
CA THR A 126 15.56 -2.07 -6.05
C THR A 126 14.08 -2.30 -6.29
N CYS A 127 13.48 -1.44 -7.11
CA CYS A 127 12.14 -1.63 -7.65
C CYS A 127 12.25 -2.11 -9.11
N TYR A 128 11.38 -3.05 -9.47
CA TYR A 128 11.27 -3.62 -10.80
C TYR A 128 9.84 -3.42 -11.28
N ILE A 129 9.69 -2.94 -12.52
CA ILE A 129 8.41 -2.87 -13.22
C ILE A 129 8.37 -4.06 -14.18
N VAL A 130 7.29 -4.85 -14.10
CA VAL A 130 7.13 -6.07 -14.88
C VAL A 130 5.77 -6.12 -15.55
N ASP A 131 5.75 -6.46 -16.83
CA ASP A 131 4.55 -6.80 -17.59
C ASP A 131 4.26 -8.31 -17.53
N LEU A 132 3.03 -8.67 -17.17
CA LEU A 132 2.59 -10.05 -17.03
C LEU A 132 2.73 -10.84 -18.33
N LYS A 133 2.41 -10.24 -19.48
CA LYS A 133 2.46 -10.96 -20.78
C LYS A 133 3.90 -11.29 -21.14
N THR A 134 4.84 -10.37 -20.91
CA THR A 134 6.27 -10.58 -21.12
C THR A 134 6.77 -11.74 -20.26
N LEU A 135 6.39 -11.81 -18.98
CA LEU A 135 6.76 -12.93 -18.10
C LEU A 135 6.18 -14.26 -18.59
N LEU A 136 4.90 -14.29 -18.96
CA LEU A 136 4.23 -15.51 -19.45
C LEU A 136 4.81 -16.00 -20.79
N ASN A 137 5.11 -15.08 -21.71
CA ASN A 137 5.65 -15.41 -23.03
C ASN A 137 7.11 -15.86 -22.97
N SER A 138 7.94 -15.15 -22.21
CA SER A 138 9.38 -15.43 -22.12
C SER A 138 9.71 -16.56 -21.14
N ARG A 139 8.85 -16.76 -20.12
CA ARG A 139 9.10 -17.62 -18.95
C ARG A 139 10.42 -17.32 -18.26
N LYS A 140 10.85 -16.06 -18.31
CA LYS A 140 12.06 -15.54 -17.69
C LYS A 140 11.74 -14.22 -17.00
N PHE A 141 12.50 -13.91 -15.96
CA PHE A 141 12.39 -12.61 -15.32
C PHE A 141 13.07 -11.57 -16.21
N VAL A 142 12.26 -10.74 -16.88
CA VAL A 142 12.69 -9.64 -17.74
C VAL A 142 11.87 -8.42 -17.33
N PRO A 143 12.39 -7.57 -16.43
CA PRO A 143 11.71 -6.35 -16.06
C PRO A 143 11.74 -5.36 -17.23
N ASP A 144 10.65 -4.62 -17.42
CA ASP A 144 10.58 -3.52 -18.38
C ASP A 144 11.45 -2.35 -17.94
N GLU A 145 11.48 -2.12 -16.62
CA GLU A 145 12.31 -1.10 -15.98
C GLU A 145 12.80 -1.61 -14.62
N GLN A 146 13.99 -1.18 -14.22
CA GLN A 146 14.48 -1.32 -12.85
C GLN A 146 15.17 -0.05 -12.38
N PHE A 147 15.00 0.29 -11.11
CA PHE A 147 15.71 1.42 -10.51
C PHE A 147 15.92 1.20 -9.01
N ARG A 148 16.95 1.85 -8.46
CA ARG A 148 17.15 1.90 -7.01
C ARG A 148 16.29 3.01 -6.41
N TYR A 149 15.60 2.72 -5.32
CA TYR A 149 14.90 3.72 -4.52
C TYR A 149 15.75 4.15 -3.30
N SER A 150 15.41 5.30 -2.74
CA SER A 150 16.17 5.99 -1.71
C SER A 150 16.16 5.21 -0.40
N SER A 151 17.26 5.28 0.34
CA SER A 151 17.38 4.71 1.69
C SER A 151 16.45 5.34 2.73
N GLU A 152 15.90 6.54 2.45
CA GLU A 152 14.94 7.21 3.33
C GLU A 152 13.52 6.67 3.17
N VAL A 153 13.25 5.82 2.17
CA VAL A 153 11.94 5.22 1.95
C VAL A 153 11.78 3.96 2.78
N LEU A 154 10.65 3.84 3.47
CA LEU A 154 10.29 2.69 4.26
C LEU A 154 10.13 1.44 3.36
N PRO A 155 10.94 0.38 3.54
CA PRO A 155 10.93 -0.76 2.61
C PRO A 155 9.63 -1.59 2.62
N THR A 156 8.78 -1.43 3.63
CA THR A 156 7.49 -2.11 3.76
C THR A 156 6.33 -1.32 3.14
N SER A 157 6.59 -0.11 2.64
CA SER A 157 5.61 0.71 1.92
C SER A 157 5.71 0.48 0.42
N ASP A 158 4.59 0.68 -0.27
CA ASP A 158 4.56 0.79 -1.72
C ASP A 158 5.18 2.11 -2.20
N LEU A 159 5.55 2.13 -3.48
CA LEU A 159 6.01 3.31 -4.20
C LEU A 159 4.93 3.80 -5.16
N CYS A 160 4.75 5.11 -5.24
CA CYS A 160 3.86 5.74 -6.22
C CYS A 160 4.68 6.41 -7.31
N LEU A 161 4.79 5.78 -8.49
CA LEU A 161 5.49 6.36 -9.63
C LEU A 161 4.79 7.64 -10.11
N LEU A 162 5.57 8.68 -10.42
CA LEU A 162 5.06 9.95 -10.92
C LEU A 162 5.33 10.11 -12.42
N ASP A 163 6.56 9.84 -12.82
CA ASP A 163 7.04 9.96 -14.19
C ASP A 163 8.27 9.06 -14.39
N ASP A 164 8.92 9.22 -15.54
CA ASP A 164 10.09 8.42 -15.93
C ASP A 164 11.23 8.48 -14.92
N ASN A 165 11.36 9.56 -14.15
CA ASN A 165 12.49 9.78 -13.24
C ASN A 165 12.09 9.90 -11.77
N ARG A 166 10.81 10.13 -11.44
CA ARG A 166 10.36 10.43 -10.08
C ARG A 166 9.33 9.47 -9.55
N TYR A 167 9.34 9.32 -8.24
CA TYR A 167 8.33 8.58 -7.49
C TYR A 167 8.10 9.24 -6.12
N ILE A 168 7.03 8.79 -5.46
CA ILE A 168 6.70 9.15 -4.09
C ILE A 168 6.88 7.91 -3.24
N GLY A 169 7.55 8.09 -2.10
CA GLY A 169 7.76 7.06 -1.10
C GLY A 169 7.30 7.54 0.27
N TYR A 170 7.00 6.57 1.13
CA TYR A 170 6.72 6.81 2.54
C TYR A 170 8.05 6.87 3.32
N HIS A 171 8.22 7.87 4.16
CA HIS A 171 9.48 8.18 4.82
C HIS A 171 9.71 7.27 6.03
N MET A 172 10.82 6.51 6.03
CA MET A 172 11.15 5.52 7.04
C MET A 172 11.31 6.11 8.46
N TRP A 173 11.82 7.34 8.52
CA TRP A 173 12.10 8.06 9.77
C TRP A 173 10.96 8.95 10.28
N TYR A 174 9.79 8.87 9.64
CA TYR A 174 8.62 9.63 10.03
C TYR A 174 7.89 8.98 11.23
N LEU A 175 7.37 9.81 12.11
CA LEU A 175 6.35 9.45 13.07
C LEU A 175 5.47 10.68 13.32
N ASP A 176 4.17 10.49 13.52
CA ASP A 176 3.26 11.59 13.83
C ASP A 176 3.64 12.29 15.14
N ASP A 177 4.15 11.53 16.11
CA ASP A 177 4.67 12.07 17.36
C ASP A 177 6.00 12.81 17.13
N LYS A 178 5.93 14.14 17.14
CA LYS A 178 7.06 15.05 16.95
C LYS A 178 8.08 15.02 18.09
N GLN A 179 7.79 14.34 19.20
CA GLN A 179 8.81 13.98 20.20
C GLN A 179 9.85 13.03 19.62
N PHE A 180 9.44 12.14 18.72
CA PHE A 180 10.23 11.03 18.18
C PHE A 180 10.55 11.15 16.69
N SER A 181 10.08 12.19 16.00
CA SER A 181 10.45 12.45 14.61
C SER A 181 10.79 13.92 14.34
N LYS A 182 11.79 14.12 13.48
CA LYS A 182 12.17 15.42 12.91
C LYS A 182 11.80 15.54 11.42
N VAL A 183 11.08 14.55 10.90
CA VAL A 183 10.59 14.55 9.54
C VAL A 183 9.22 15.23 9.54
N ASP A 184 9.06 16.24 8.69
CA ASP A 184 7.83 17.04 8.68
C ASP A 184 6.66 16.31 8.02
N SER A 185 6.93 15.52 6.98
CA SER A 185 5.93 14.83 6.17
C SER A 185 6.15 13.31 6.12
N PRO A 186 5.09 12.49 6.17
CA PRO A 186 5.18 11.04 6.00
C PRO A 186 5.56 10.63 4.57
N ILE A 187 5.33 11.48 3.59
CA ILE A 187 5.59 11.20 2.18
C ILE A 187 6.48 12.27 1.56
N GLY A 188 7.30 11.88 0.59
CA GLY A 188 8.23 12.77 -0.11
C GLY A 188 8.40 12.40 -1.59
N TYR A 189 8.91 13.36 -2.36
CA TYR A 189 9.37 13.12 -3.73
C TYR A 189 10.80 12.59 -3.73
N TYR A 190 11.05 11.61 -4.59
CA TYR A 190 12.35 11.01 -4.77
C TYR A 190 12.67 10.83 -6.25
N GLN A 191 13.96 10.80 -6.57
CA GLN A 191 14.47 10.52 -7.91
C GLN A 191 14.91 9.06 -8.00
N LYS A 192 14.61 8.40 -9.12
CA LYS A 192 15.03 7.02 -9.41
C LYS A 192 16.56 6.98 -9.53
N GLY A 193 17.19 6.03 -8.84
CA GLY A 193 18.64 5.85 -8.86
C GLY A 193 19.43 6.81 -7.97
N GLU A 194 18.77 7.79 -7.34
CA GLU A 194 19.41 8.68 -6.38
C GLU A 194 19.12 8.23 -4.94
N ASP A 195 20.14 8.36 -4.09
CA ASP A 195 20.04 8.14 -2.66
C ASP A 195 20.62 9.37 -1.96
N SER A 196 19.98 9.83 -0.89
CA SER A 196 20.49 10.96 -0.11
C SER A 196 21.76 10.59 0.66
N GLY A 197 22.00 9.27 0.81
CA GLY A 197 23.09 8.74 1.62
C GLY A 197 22.85 8.86 3.13
N LYS A 198 21.69 9.41 3.54
CA LYS A 198 21.34 9.54 4.95
C LYS A 198 21.05 8.19 5.56
N GLY A 199 21.68 7.91 6.68
CA GLY A 199 21.58 6.67 7.41
C GLY A 199 21.04 6.89 8.81
N MET A 200 21.23 5.87 9.65
CA MET A 200 20.76 5.86 11.02
C MET A 200 21.36 6.96 11.90
N ASP A 201 22.58 7.40 11.58
CA ASP A 201 23.29 8.46 12.33
C ASP A 201 22.77 9.87 12.04
N ASP A 202 21.98 10.05 10.97
CA ASP A 202 21.40 11.33 10.57
C ASP A 202 20.07 11.64 11.28
N PHE A 203 19.51 10.66 12.01
CA PHE A 203 18.22 10.78 12.66
C PHE A 203 18.33 10.47 14.17
N PRO A 204 17.62 11.21 15.03
CA PRO A 204 17.72 11.03 16.48
C PRO A 204 17.02 9.75 16.99
N PHE A 205 16.11 9.18 16.20
CA PHE A 205 15.30 8.03 16.58
C PHE A 205 15.12 7.07 15.40
N PHE A 206 15.19 5.77 15.70
CA PHE A 206 14.76 4.72 14.78
C PHE A 206 13.30 4.37 15.07
N VAL A 207 12.40 4.74 14.15
CA VAL A 207 10.94 4.62 14.30
C VAL A 207 10.32 3.61 13.33
N ALA A 208 11.11 3.01 12.43
CA ALA A 208 10.59 2.17 11.35
C ALA A 208 9.80 0.93 11.84
N SER A 209 10.00 0.48 13.07
CA SER A 209 9.25 -0.63 13.68
C SER A 209 7.84 -0.27 14.15
N VAL A 210 7.52 1.03 14.25
CA VAL A 210 6.21 1.55 14.71
C VAL A 210 5.63 2.54 13.70
N ASN A 211 6.14 2.49 12.46
CA ASN A 211 5.82 3.39 11.37
C ASN A 211 5.45 2.58 10.13
N GLY A 212 4.44 3.05 9.39
CA GLY A 212 4.10 2.49 8.10
C GLY A 212 2.74 2.94 7.62
N ALA A 213 2.56 3.00 6.30
CA ALA A 213 1.26 3.15 5.68
C ALA A 213 1.21 2.40 4.34
N ARG A 214 0.02 2.01 3.92
CA ARG A 214 -0.26 1.67 2.52
C ARG A 214 -0.36 2.97 1.72
N LEU A 215 0.47 3.10 0.67
CA LEU A 215 0.58 4.31 -0.14
C LEU A 215 0.11 4.03 -1.56
N PHE A 216 -0.93 4.74 -2.00
CA PHE A 216 -1.49 4.55 -3.35
C PHE A 216 -2.07 5.83 -3.92
N LYS A 217 -2.35 5.81 -5.23
CA LYS A 217 -3.07 6.89 -5.92
C LYS A 217 -4.52 6.51 -6.14
N ASN A 218 -5.39 7.50 -6.00
CA ASN A 218 -6.72 7.45 -6.55
C ASN A 218 -6.65 7.47 -8.08
N PRO A 219 -7.14 6.45 -8.80
CA PRO A 219 -7.02 6.38 -10.26
C PRO A 219 -7.84 7.47 -10.97
N GLN A 220 -8.88 8.03 -10.36
CA GLN A 220 -9.73 9.05 -10.95
C GLN A 220 -9.21 10.46 -10.69
N THR A 221 -8.86 10.77 -9.43
CA THR A 221 -8.45 12.13 -9.02
C THR A 221 -6.93 12.34 -9.04
N GLN A 222 -6.15 11.26 -9.11
CA GLN A 222 -4.68 11.24 -8.94
C GLN A 222 -4.18 11.68 -7.56
N GLU A 223 -5.08 12.00 -6.63
CA GLU A 223 -4.75 12.27 -5.23
C GLU A 223 -4.05 11.06 -4.60
N LEU A 224 -3.13 11.34 -3.69
CA LEU A 224 -2.38 10.32 -2.97
C LEU A 224 -3.09 9.99 -1.67
N TRP A 225 -3.09 8.72 -1.32
CA TRP A 225 -3.75 8.20 -0.15
C TRP A 225 -2.73 7.41 0.67
N THR A 226 -2.73 7.63 1.98
CA THR A 226 -2.03 6.78 2.93
C THR A 226 -3.02 6.18 3.91
N ALA A 227 -3.10 4.86 3.99
CA ALA A 227 -3.82 4.16 5.05
C ALA A 227 -2.80 3.66 6.09
N ASP A 228 -2.84 4.21 7.29
CA ASP A 228 -1.81 4.00 8.32
C ASP A 228 -1.83 2.57 8.87
N MET A 229 -0.67 1.94 9.03
CA MET A 229 -0.59 0.55 9.49
C MET A 229 -0.79 0.41 10.99
N HIS A 230 -0.62 1.49 11.76
CA HIS A 230 -0.60 1.48 13.21
C HIS A 230 -1.57 2.47 13.84
N ARG A 231 -2.26 3.27 13.03
CA ARG A 231 -3.37 4.14 13.43
C ARG A 231 -4.56 3.87 12.53
N ASP A 232 -5.76 4.01 13.05
CA ASP A 232 -6.97 3.90 12.27
C ASP A 232 -7.25 5.21 11.50
N ALA A 233 -6.26 5.64 10.71
CA ALA A 233 -6.29 6.88 9.94
C ALA A 233 -6.00 6.64 8.45
N ILE A 234 -6.81 7.28 7.59
CA ILE A 234 -6.58 7.37 6.15
C ILE A 234 -6.40 8.84 5.80
N ARG A 235 -5.26 9.22 5.23
CA ARG A 235 -4.94 10.60 4.84
C ARG A 235 -4.91 10.73 3.33
N ILE A 236 -5.44 11.84 2.85
CA ILE A 236 -5.51 12.18 1.43
C ILE A 236 -4.69 13.44 1.20
N TYR A 237 -3.83 13.39 0.18
CA TYR A 237 -2.90 14.45 -0.18
C TYR A 237 -3.15 14.87 -1.63
N ASN A 238 -2.98 16.15 -1.89
CA ASN A 238 -2.96 16.66 -3.25
C ASN A 238 -1.60 16.42 -3.92
N ASP A 239 -1.51 16.80 -5.20
CA ASP A 239 -0.30 16.66 -6.02
C ASP A 239 0.93 17.40 -5.50
N SER A 240 0.79 18.31 -4.52
CA SER A 240 1.89 19.00 -3.83
C SER A 240 2.29 18.34 -2.50
N LEU A 241 1.80 17.12 -2.24
CA LEU A 241 1.95 16.38 -0.98
C LEU A 241 1.38 17.07 0.25
N LYS A 242 0.49 18.04 0.07
CA LYS A 242 -0.22 18.67 1.18
C LYS A 242 -1.42 17.81 1.55
N GLN A 243 -1.53 17.41 2.82
CA GLN A 243 -2.72 16.77 3.35
C GLN A 243 -3.93 17.69 3.17
N ILE A 244 -4.97 17.18 2.51
CA ILE A 244 -6.22 17.89 2.23
C ILE A 244 -7.43 17.28 2.94
N ARG A 245 -7.30 16.06 3.46
CA ARG A 245 -8.34 15.38 4.23
C ARG A 245 -7.74 14.24 5.06
N GLU A 246 -8.39 13.94 6.17
CA GLU A 246 -8.10 12.77 7.01
C GLU A 246 -9.43 12.11 7.41
N LEU A 247 -9.48 10.78 7.35
CA LEU A 247 -10.56 9.94 7.85
C LEU A 247 -10.00 9.20 9.07
N VAL A 248 -10.61 9.33 10.25
CA VAL A 248 -10.14 8.69 11.48
C VAL A 248 -11.24 7.79 12.03
N GLY A 249 -10.93 6.53 12.28
CA GLY A 249 -11.87 5.52 12.72
C GLY A 249 -11.53 4.14 12.16
N PRO A 250 -12.28 3.09 12.57
CA PRO A 250 -13.48 3.18 13.42
C PRO A 250 -13.26 3.06 14.94
N ASP A 251 -12.05 2.76 15.41
CA ASP A 251 -11.80 2.38 16.82
C ASP A 251 -11.19 3.52 17.67
N HIS A 252 -10.73 4.58 17.00
CA HIS A 252 -10.12 5.78 17.55
C HIS A 252 -9.00 5.50 18.54
N PHE A 253 -8.15 4.50 18.24
CA PHE A 253 -6.99 4.25 19.07
C PHE A 253 -5.82 5.15 18.69
N SER A 254 -5.12 5.62 19.73
CA SER A 254 -3.89 6.40 19.58
C SER A 254 -2.73 5.57 20.12
N PRO A 255 -1.80 5.13 19.27
CA PRO A 255 -0.58 4.49 19.73
C PRO A 255 0.19 5.40 20.66
N GLU A 256 0.75 4.80 21.71
CA GLU A 256 1.70 5.44 22.60
C GLU A 256 3.07 4.82 22.38
N TYR A 257 4.12 5.62 22.57
CA TYR A 257 5.49 5.25 22.21
C TYR A 257 6.43 5.36 23.41
N THR A 258 7.42 4.49 23.45
CA THR A 258 8.50 4.55 24.42
C THR A 258 9.85 4.34 23.76
N ARG A 259 10.91 4.79 24.44
CA ARG A 259 12.29 4.58 23.99
C ARG A 259 12.79 3.26 24.52
N ARG A 260 13.31 2.42 23.62
CA ARG A 260 14.08 1.24 23.97
C ARG A 260 15.56 1.54 23.75
N GLN A 261 16.31 1.60 24.84
CA GLN A 261 17.76 1.72 24.75
C GLN A 261 18.34 0.36 24.40
N ILE A 262 18.99 0.29 23.24
CA ILE A 262 19.79 -0.85 22.80
C ILE A 262 21.21 -0.36 22.50
N ASP A 263 22.15 -1.28 22.34
CA ASP A 263 23.53 -0.95 21.96
C ASP A 263 23.62 -0.59 20.46
N ALA A 264 23.06 0.56 20.12
CA ALA A 264 23.01 1.12 18.77
C ALA A 264 23.25 2.64 18.83
N PRO A 265 23.73 3.27 17.74
CA PRO A 265 24.02 4.71 17.71
C PRO A 265 22.77 5.59 17.80
N VAL A 266 21.57 5.02 17.68
CA VAL A 266 20.29 5.72 17.74
C VAL A 266 19.34 5.08 18.75
N ALA A 267 18.48 5.88 19.37
CA ALA A 267 17.43 5.35 20.24
C ALA A 267 16.32 4.71 19.42
N PHE A 268 15.95 3.47 19.75
CA PHE A 268 14.84 2.78 19.10
C PHE A 268 13.53 3.20 19.76
N VAL A 269 12.50 3.37 18.94
CA VAL A 269 11.15 3.68 19.41
C VAL A 269 10.27 2.46 19.17
N THR A 270 9.59 2.05 20.22
CA THR A 270 8.62 0.94 20.20
C THR A 270 7.29 1.44 20.74
N PHE A 271 6.23 0.66 20.54
CA PHE A 271 4.98 0.91 21.25
C PHE A 271 5.19 0.76 22.76
N ALA A 272 4.45 1.56 23.53
CA ALA A 272 4.40 1.45 24.98
C ALA A 272 3.56 0.25 25.42
N ASP A 273 3.69 -0.12 26.70
CA ASP A 273 2.86 -1.12 27.38
C ASP A 273 2.73 -2.49 26.67
N GLU A 274 3.78 -2.89 25.96
CA GLU A 274 3.82 -4.15 25.18
C GLU A 274 2.68 -4.26 24.14
N CYS A 275 2.12 -3.12 23.72
CA CYS A 275 1.13 -3.06 22.64
C CYS A 275 1.77 -3.35 21.28
N ASP A 276 0.95 -3.80 20.35
CA ASP A 276 1.30 -3.96 18.94
C ASP A 276 0.08 -3.56 18.09
N TYR A 277 0.09 -2.32 17.62
CA TYR A 277 -1.07 -1.70 16.97
C TYR A 277 -1.10 -2.04 15.48
N HIS A 278 -2.19 -2.65 15.04
CA HIS A 278 -2.43 -3.03 13.65
C HIS A 278 -3.75 -2.43 13.15
N ALA A 279 -3.67 -1.59 12.14
CA ALA A 279 -4.80 -0.96 11.45
C ALA A 279 -4.89 -1.46 10.01
N TYR A 280 -4.46 -0.66 9.04
CA TYR A 280 -4.62 -0.97 7.62
C TYR A 280 -3.46 -1.81 7.09
N THR A 281 -3.68 -3.11 6.91
CA THR A 281 -2.60 -4.06 6.59
C THR A 281 -2.53 -4.47 5.14
N ASP A 282 -3.53 -4.18 4.30
CA ASP A 282 -3.47 -4.40 2.86
C ASP A 282 -4.55 -3.59 2.12
N TYR A 283 -4.45 -3.51 0.79
CA TYR A 283 -5.45 -2.84 -0.03
C TYR A 283 -5.55 -3.41 -1.44
N TYR A 284 -6.66 -3.11 -2.11
CA TYR A 284 -6.85 -3.37 -3.53
C TYR A 284 -7.76 -2.31 -4.17
N ILE A 285 -7.45 -1.91 -5.40
CA ILE A 285 -8.14 -0.85 -6.13
C ILE A 285 -8.66 -1.39 -7.45
N THR A 286 -9.96 -1.22 -7.68
CA THR A 286 -10.61 -1.53 -8.96
C THR A 286 -10.78 -0.25 -9.77
N ASP A 287 -11.47 -0.32 -10.90
CA ASP A 287 -11.88 0.86 -11.67
C ASP A 287 -13.02 1.66 -10.99
N LYS A 288 -13.57 1.15 -9.87
CA LYS A 288 -14.75 1.70 -9.21
C LYS A 288 -14.54 2.04 -7.73
N HIS A 289 -13.75 1.25 -7.01
CA HIS A 289 -13.67 1.34 -5.56
C HIS A 289 -12.28 1.01 -5.01
N ILE A 290 -12.06 1.45 -3.78
CA ILE A 290 -10.91 1.12 -2.95
C ILE A 290 -11.37 0.11 -1.90
N TYR A 291 -10.55 -0.92 -1.67
CA TYR A 291 -10.75 -1.94 -0.64
C TYR A 291 -9.56 -1.89 0.31
N LEU A 292 -9.80 -1.75 1.61
CA LEU A 292 -8.75 -1.70 2.65
C LEU A 292 -8.99 -2.82 3.64
N VAL A 293 -7.98 -3.64 3.91
CA VAL A 293 -8.00 -4.62 4.99
C VAL A 293 -7.70 -3.90 6.30
N TYR A 294 -8.57 -4.06 7.29
CA TYR A 294 -8.49 -3.43 8.59
C TYR A 294 -8.49 -4.48 9.72
N GLU A 295 -7.46 -4.47 10.55
CA GLU A 295 -7.32 -5.38 11.69
C GLU A 295 -7.92 -4.84 12.99
N GLY A 296 -7.71 -3.55 13.28
CA GLY A 296 -8.23 -2.91 14.49
C GLY A 296 -7.69 -3.48 15.82
N ASN A 297 -6.50 -4.07 15.80
CA ASN A 297 -5.94 -4.80 16.94
C ASN A 297 -4.89 -3.96 17.69
N LYS A 298 -4.88 -4.07 19.02
CA LYS A 298 -3.84 -3.46 19.89
C LYS A 298 -2.79 -4.46 20.37
N HIS A 299 -3.04 -5.75 20.16
CA HIS A 299 -2.15 -6.85 20.56
C HIS A 299 -2.19 -7.91 19.47
N PHE A 300 -1.08 -8.08 18.76
CA PHE A 300 -0.95 -9.09 17.73
C PHE A 300 -0.59 -10.46 18.35
N ASP A 301 -1.50 -11.43 18.27
CA ASP A 301 -1.22 -12.82 18.67
C ASP A 301 -0.79 -13.66 17.46
N MET A 302 0.51 -13.87 17.34
CA MET A 302 1.12 -14.71 16.30
C MET A 302 0.55 -16.13 16.23
N LYS A 303 0.00 -16.66 17.33
CA LYS A 303 -0.55 -18.02 17.41
C LYS A 303 -2.03 -18.10 17.09
N ASN A 304 -2.77 -17.01 17.29
CA ASN A 304 -4.22 -16.95 17.09
C ASN A 304 -4.58 -15.64 16.37
N LEU A 305 -4.47 -15.66 15.05
CA LEU A 305 -4.73 -14.48 14.23
C LEU A 305 -6.25 -14.22 14.18
N SER A 306 -6.63 -12.98 14.49
CA SER A 306 -8.03 -12.59 14.61
C SER A 306 -8.66 -12.30 13.24
N PRO A 307 -9.98 -12.51 13.08
CA PRO A 307 -10.67 -12.06 11.89
C PRO A 307 -10.51 -10.58 11.60
N VAL A 308 -10.58 -10.22 10.32
CA VAL A 308 -10.38 -8.85 9.83
C VAL A 308 -11.65 -8.29 9.19
N GLU A 309 -11.69 -6.97 9.06
CA GLU A 309 -12.68 -6.24 8.28
C GLU A 309 -12.07 -5.83 6.93
N ILE A 310 -12.90 -5.68 5.90
CA ILE A 310 -12.52 -5.04 4.63
C ILE A 310 -13.45 -3.87 4.39
N PHE A 311 -12.89 -2.66 4.37
CA PHE A 311 -13.64 -1.45 4.07
C PHE A 311 -13.64 -1.19 2.58
N LYS A 312 -14.84 -1.07 2.00
CA LYS A 312 -15.05 -0.63 0.63
C LYS A 312 -15.41 0.85 0.62
N LEU A 313 -14.61 1.65 -0.07
CA LEU A 313 -14.80 3.09 -0.23
C LEU A 313 -14.95 3.44 -1.71
N ASP A 314 -15.66 4.52 -2.01
CA ASP A 314 -15.51 5.17 -3.31
C ASP A 314 -14.25 6.07 -3.34
N PHE A 315 -14.00 6.64 -4.51
CA PHE A 315 -12.87 7.54 -4.75
C PHE A 315 -13.01 8.91 -4.09
N ASP A 316 -14.17 9.25 -3.54
CA ASP A 316 -14.36 10.46 -2.71
C ASP A 316 -14.17 10.15 -1.21
N GLY A 317 -13.89 8.89 -0.85
CA GLY A 317 -13.70 8.45 0.54
C GLY A 317 -15.00 8.25 1.32
N ASN A 318 -16.11 8.05 0.63
CA ASN A 318 -17.36 7.67 1.28
C ASN A 318 -17.35 6.17 1.63
N LEU A 319 -17.83 5.83 2.82
CA LEU A 319 -17.85 4.47 3.36
C LEU A 319 -19.04 3.69 2.81
N LEU A 320 -18.80 2.72 1.93
CA LEU A 320 -19.87 2.02 1.21
C LEU A 320 -20.26 0.69 1.87
N CYS A 321 -19.27 -0.16 2.15
CA CYS A 321 -19.52 -1.47 2.73
C CYS A 321 -18.40 -1.86 3.69
N ASN A 322 -18.77 -2.35 4.86
CA ASN A 322 -17.87 -3.07 5.75
C ASN A 322 -18.10 -4.57 5.56
N TYR A 323 -17.12 -5.28 5.01
CA TYR A 323 -17.13 -6.73 4.94
C TYR A 323 -16.43 -7.30 6.17
N LYS A 324 -17.15 -8.07 6.98
CA LYS A 324 -16.61 -8.74 8.17
C LYS A 324 -16.26 -10.18 7.81
N LEU A 325 -14.98 -10.53 7.87
CA LEU A 325 -14.55 -11.88 7.52
C LEU A 325 -14.67 -12.80 8.74
N ASP A 326 -14.86 -14.09 8.49
CA ASP A 326 -14.89 -15.13 9.54
C ASP A 326 -13.48 -15.56 10.02
N ARG A 327 -12.41 -14.99 9.45
CA ARG A 327 -11.01 -15.37 9.70
C ARG A 327 -10.02 -14.26 9.34
N TYR A 328 -8.79 -14.43 9.80
CA TYR A 328 -7.69 -13.54 9.45
C TYR A 328 -7.36 -13.60 7.96
N VAL A 329 -7.15 -12.42 7.36
CA VAL A 329 -6.67 -12.28 5.99
C VAL A 329 -5.60 -11.21 5.94
N TYR A 330 -4.52 -11.47 5.20
CA TYR A 330 -3.37 -10.54 5.10
C TYR A 330 -3.03 -10.10 3.69
N SER A 331 -3.73 -10.63 2.69
CA SER A 331 -3.52 -10.27 1.30
C SER A 331 -4.80 -10.49 0.51
N ILE A 332 -5.26 -9.48 -0.23
CA ILE A 332 -6.51 -9.50 -0.99
C ILE A 332 -6.31 -9.21 -2.49
N SER A 333 -7.27 -9.64 -3.29
CA SER A 333 -7.48 -9.21 -4.68
C SER A 333 -8.97 -9.25 -4.99
N ILE A 334 -9.47 -8.25 -5.70
CA ILE A 334 -10.88 -8.15 -6.10
C ILE A 334 -10.97 -8.36 -7.59
N ASN A 335 -11.91 -9.19 -8.04
CA ASN A 335 -12.10 -9.41 -9.47
C ASN A 335 -12.69 -8.16 -10.15
N ARG A 336 -12.59 -8.07 -11.48
CA ARG A 336 -13.07 -6.90 -12.23
C ARG A 336 -14.57 -6.61 -12.07
N LYS A 337 -15.37 -7.64 -11.75
CA LYS A 337 -16.82 -7.49 -11.52
C LYS A 337 -17.17 -7.04 -10.11
N GLU A 338 -16.21 -7.04 -9.19
CA GLU A 338 -16.39 -6.79 -7.75
C GLU A 338 -17.39 -7.73 -7.07
N ASP A 339 -17.54 -8.95 -7.59
CA ASP A 339 -18.42 -9.97 -7.01
C ASP A 339 -17.62 -11.09 -6.30
N THR A 340 -16.30 -11.06 -6.42
CA THR A 340 -15.39 -12.08 -5.86
C THR A 340 -14.18 -11.43 -5.21
N LEU A 341 -13.93 -11.81 -3.96
CA LEU A 341 -12.71 -11.54 -3.21
C LEU A 341 -11.83 -12.79 -3.22
N TYR A 342 -10.57 -12.66 -3.64
CA TYR A 342 -9.54 -13.67 -3.44
C TYR A 342 -8.63 -13.22 -2.30
N CYS A 343 -8.24 -14.11 -1.41
CA CYS A 343 -7.49 -13.70 -0.23
C CYS A 343 -6.66 -14.78 0.45
N ALA A 344 -5.58 -14.34 1.10
CA ALA A 344 -4.63 -15.14 1.86
C ALA A 344 -5.02 -15.24 3.31
N SER A 345 -5.11 -16.46 3.82
CA SER A 345 -5.50 -16.71 5.20
C SER A 345 -4.57 -17.73 5.83
N ARG A 346 -4.36 -17.59 7.14
CA ARG A 346 -3.73 -18.59 8.00
C ARG A 346 -4.24 -18.35 9.42
N PRO A 347 -4.45 -19.40 10.23
CA PRO A 347 -4.89 -19.24 11.61
C PRO A 347 -3.76 -18.77 12.54
N SER A 348 -2.51 -19.05 12.18
CA SER A 348 -1.31 -18.61 12.90
C SER A 348 -0.18 -18.30 11.93
N VAL A 349 0.80 -17.49 12.35
CA VAL A 349 1.97 -17.20 11.51
C VAL A 349 2.90 -18.40 11.31
N MET A 350 2.71 -19.45 12.11
CA MET A 350 3.48 -20.70 12.07
C MET A 350 2.90 -21.72 11.09
N GLU A 351 1.69 -21.48 10.60
CA GLU A 351 1.00 -22.36 9.68
C GLU A 351 1.13 -21.87 8.24
N PRO A 352 1.18 -22.80 7.26
CA PRO A 352 1.20 -22.43 5.86
C PRO A 352 -0.10 -21.72 5.50
N PRO A 353 -0.04 -20.65 4.70
CA PRO A 353 -1.24 -19.96 4.28
C PRO A 353 -2.01 -20.75 3.23
N VAL A 354 -3.32 -20.54 3.23
CA VAL A 354 -4.25 -21.05 2.22
C VAL A 354 -4.77 -19.92 1.35
N ILE A 355 -5.17 -20.26 0.13
CA ILE A 355 -5.79 -19.35 -0.82
C ILE A 355 -7.28 -19.57 -0.80
N LEU A 356 -8.03 -18.50 -0.60
CA LEU A 356 -9.47 -18.54 -0.44
C LEU A 356 -10.14 -17.62 -1.46
N LYS A 357 -11.40 -17.93 -1.78
CA LYS A 357 -12.29 -17.00 -2.47
C LYS A 357 -13.64 -16.89 -1.76
N TYR A 358 -14.12 -15.65 -1.64
CA TYR A 358 -15.44 -15.29 -1.14
C TYR A 358 -16.28 -14.66 -2.25
N LYS A 359 -17.59 -14.82 -2.16
CA LYS A 359 -18.55 -14.05 -2.95
C LYS A 359 -18.94 -12.79 -2.18
N LEU A 360 -18.95 -11.63 -2.84
CA LEU A 360 -19.24 -10.31 -2.25
C LEU A 360 -20.69 -9.87 -2.35
#